data_AF-A0A1I7VGB9-F1
#
_entry.id   AF-A0A1I7VGB9-F1
#
_cell.length_a   1.000
_cell.length_b   1.000
_cell.length_c   1.000
_cell.angle_alpha   90.00
_cell.angle_beta   90.00
_cell.angle_gamma   90.00
#
_symmetry.space_group_name_H-M   'P 1'
#
loop_
_entity.id
_entity.type
_entity.pdbx_description
1 polymer ?
#
loop_
_entity_poly.entity_id
_entity_poly.type
_entity_poly.pdbx_seq_one_letter_code
_entity_poly.pdbx_strand_id
1 'polypeptide(L)'
;MDCKEALMEMGRWRGSLDEMLALAESIKRNIEHSGWEERMRNLLDYIHQLDREATIETEVLKEIQGHGSSEVIDTSRDRFRKRIEEIGWEQPNKRGEAADRIEALRIIEKANTTATVQVERIYYSRKDPYTKQDIKDPVQNKICKHVYDRASVLANIGECKKRRLLCECPVSGCTNKKALTMTDMVAFPKFYDCLKD
;
A
#
# COMPACT_ATOMS: atom_id res chain seq x y z
N MET A 1 -12.85 6.57 -42.81
CA MET A 1 -13.25 5.61 -41.77
C MET A 1 -14.68 5.20 -42.11
N ASP A 2 -14.89 3.94 -42.47
CA ASP A 2 -16.21 3.41 -42.81
C ASP A 2 -17.04 3.26 -41.51
N CYS A 3 -18.31 3.66 -41.53
CA CYS A 3 -19.22 3.50 -40.39
C CYS A 3 -19.32 2.05 -39.91
N LYS A 4 -19.13 1.06 -40.80
CA LYS A 4 -19.07 -0.36 -40.42
C LYS A 4 -17.82 -0.70 -39.59
N GLU A 5 -16.68 -0.13 -39.96
CA GLU A 5 -15.41 -0.35 -39.27
C GLU A 5 -15.45 0.27 -37.86
N ALA A 6 -15.97 1.50 -37.76
CA ALA A 6 -16.20 2.18 -36.48
C ALA A 6 -17.19 1.40 -35.57
N LEU A 7 -18.24 0.81 -36.13
CA LEU A 7 -19.18 -0.03 -35.37
C LEU A 7 -18.51 -1.31 -34.83
N MET A 8 -17.64 -1.95 -35.61
CA MET A 8 -16.91 -3.14 -35.15
C MET A 8 -15.90 -2.79 -34.04
N GLU A 9 -15.18 -1.68 -34.16
CA GLU A 9 -14.28 -1.22 -33.10
C GLU A 9 -15.04 -0.88 -31.83
N MET A 10 -16.15 -0.14 -31.93
CA MET A 10 -17.03 0.15 -30.79
C MET A 10 -17.55 -1.12 -30.11
N GLY A 11 -17.87 -2.16 -30.90
CA GLY A 11 -18.26 -3.47 -30.37
C GLY A 11 -17.15 -4.15 -29.57
N ARG A 12 -15.90 -4.11 -30.06
CA ARG A 12 -14.73 -4.62 -29.33
C ARG A 12 -14.49 -3.85 -28.03
N TRP A 13 -14.54 -2.53 -28.09
CA TRP A 13 -14.42 -1.66 -26.91
C TRP A 13 -15.49 -1.97 -25.86
N ARG A 14 -16.74 -2.18 -26.30
CA ARG A 14 -17.83 -2.57 -25.41
C ARG A 14 -17.57 -3.91 -24.74
N GLY A 15 -17.13 -4.92 -25.50
CA GLY A 15 -16.77 -6.23 -24.96
C GLY A 15 -15.64 -6.16 -23.94
N SER A 16 -14.56 -5.43 -24.22
CA SER A 16 -13.46 -5.24 -23.26
C SER A 16 -13.91 -4.49 -22.00
N LEU A 17 -14.84 -3.53 -22.12
CA LEU A 17 -15.40 -2.83 -20.97
C LEU A 17 -16.24 -3.77 -20.08
N ASP A 18 -17.03 -4.66 -20.69
CA ASP A 18 -17.80 -5.67 -19.97
C ASP A 18 -16.88 -6.66 -19.23
N GLU A 19 -15.77 -7.07 -19.84
CA GLU A 19 -14.75 -7.91 -19.18
C GLU A 19 -14.11 -7.19 -17.98
N MET A 20 -13.75 -5.91 -18.13
CA MET A 20 -13.20 -5.11 -17.03
C MET A 20 -14.20 -4.94 -15.88
N LEU A 21 -15.48 -4.73 -16.19
CA LEU A 21 -16.54 -4.64 -15.19
C LEU A 21 -16.70 -5.97 -14.43
N ALA A 22 -16.72 -7.09 -15.15
CA ALA A 22 -16.81 -8.42 -14.53
C ALA A 22 -15.63 -8.69 -13.57
N LEU A 23 -14.41 -8.29 -13.96
CA LEU A 23 -13.24 -8.36 -13.11
C LEU A 23 -13.39 -7.48 -11.87
N ALA A 24 -13.81 -6.23 -12.03
CA ALA A 24 -14.01 -5.30 -10.92
C ALA A 24 -15.07 -5.80 -9.91
N GLU A 25 -16.17 -6.36 -10.39
CA GLU A 25 -17.19 -6.97 -9.54
C GLU A 25 -16.67 -8.20 -8.77
N SER A 26 -15.88 -9.04 -9.44
CA SER A 26 -15.24 -10.20 -8.81
C SER A 26 -14.27 -9.79 -7.71
N ILE A 27 -13.47 -8.75 -7.95
CA ILE A 27 -12.54 -8.19 -6.96
C ILE A 27 -13.32 -7.64 -5.76
N LYS A 28 -14.36 -6.82 -6.00
CA LYS A 28 -15.18 -6.24 -4.93
C LYS A 28 -15.80 -7.32 -4.04
N ARG A 29 -16.43 -8.33 -4.65
CA ARG A 29 -17.04 -9.46 -3.92
C ARG A 29 -16.05 -10.18 -3.01
N ASN A 30 -14.80 -10.32 -3.46
CA ASN A 30 -13.79 -11.05 -2.68
C ASN A 30 -13.15 -10.21 -1.57
N ILE A 31 -12.98 -8.89 -1.75
CA ILE A 31 -12.44 -7.99 -0.71
C ILE A 31 -13.36 -7.93 0.52
N GLU A 32 -14.67 -8.04 0.33
CA GLU A 32 -15.66 -8.01 1.42
C GLU A 32 -15.67 -9.30 2.27
N HIS A 33 -14.98 -10.36 1.85
CA HIS A 33 -14.85 -11.60 2.61
C HIS A 33 -13.64 -11.60 3.54
N SER A 34 -13.85 -12.00 4.79
CA SER A 34 -12.76 -12.30 5.72
C SER A 34 -11.82 -13.36 5.11
N GLY A 35 -10.52 -13.10 5.13
CA GLY A 35 -9.50 -13.99 4.57
C GLY A 35 -9.10 -13.71 3.12
N TRP A 36 -9.55 -12.61 2.51
CA TRP A 36 -9.07 -12.17 1.18
C TRP A 36 -7.55 -12.14 1.08
N GLU A 37 -6.87 -11.60 2.08
CA GLU A 37 -5.40 -11.50 2.08
C GLU A 37 -4.73 -12.88 2.01
N GLU A 38 -5.22 -13.85 2.79
CA GLU A 38 -4.69 -15.23 2.76
C GLU A 38 -4.96 -15.90 1.41
N ARG A 39 -6.15 -15.72 0.85
CA ARG A 39 -6.50 -16.25 -0.48
C ARG A 39 -5.65 -15.61 -1.57
N MET A 40 -5.41 -14.30 -1.49
CA MET A 40 -4.57 -13.58 -2.44
C MET A 40 -3.12 -14.07 -2.38
N ARG A 41 -2.56 -14.25 -1.17
CA ARG A 41 -1.22 -14.85 -1.01
C ARG A 41 -1.13 -16.23 -1.65
N ASN A 42 -2.07 -17.11 -1.32
CA ASN A 42 -2.10 -18.47 -1.87
C ASN A 42 -2.23 -18.46 -3.41
N LEU A 43 -3.01 -17.52 -3.96
CA LEU A 43 -3.15 -17.36 -5.40
C LEU A 43 -1.86 -16.86 -6.05
N LEU A 44 -1.17 -15.87 -5.47
CA LEU A 44 0.12 -15.39 -5.97
C LEU A 44 1.19 -16.49 -5.93
N ASP A 45 1.21 -17.31 -4.88
CA ASP A 45 2.12 -18.45 -4.77
C ASP A 45 1.83 -19.52 -5.83
N TYR A 46 0.55 -19.81 -6.07
CA TYR A 46 0.14 -20.75 -7.11
C TYR A 46 0.49 -20.24 -8.52
N ILE A 47 0.22 -18.96 -8.82
CA ILE A 47 0.59 -18.35 -10.10
C ILE A 47 2.10 -18.34 -10.28
N HIS A 48 2.87 -18.05 -9.23
CA HIS A 48 4.34 -18.09 -9.28
C HIS A 48 4.87 -19.48 -9.63
N GLN A 49 4.24 -20.54 -9.09
CA GLN A 49 4.59 -21.91 -9.44
C GLN A 49 4.27 -22.22 -10.91
N LEU A 50 3.05 -21.88 -11.37
CA LEU A 50 2.65 -22.11 -12.77
C LEU A 50 3.53 -21.36 -13.77
N ASP A 51 3.90 -20.11 -13.46
CA ASP A 51 4.79 -19.29 -14.29
C ASP A 51 6.18 -19.94 -14.43
N ARG A 52 6.72 -20.48 -13.33
CA ARG A 52 7.99 -21.22 -13.35
C ARG A 52 7.89 -22.50 -14.19
N GLU A 53 6.83 -23.28 -14.01
CA GLU A 53 6.59 -24.52 -14.77
C GLU A 53 6.46 -24.22 -16.27
N ALA A 54 5.61 -23.27 -16.65
CA ALA A 54 5.41 -22.85 -18.04
C ALA A 54 6.69 -22.32 -18.69
N THR A 55 7.52 -21.61 -17.93
CA THR A 55 8.84 -21.12 -18.41
C THR A 55 9.76 -22.29 -18.74
N ILE A 56 9.88 -23.28 -17.84
CA ILE A 56 10.69 -24.47 -18.06
C ILE A 56 10.17 -25.26 -19.26
N GLU A 57 8.87 -25.52 -19.33
CA GLU A 57 8.26 -26.24 -20.44
C GLU A 57 8.50 -25.56 -21.79
N THR A 58 8.35 -24.24 -21.84
CA THR A 58 8.58 -23.45 -23.05
C THR A 58 10.04 -23.52 -23.51
N GLU A 59 11.00 -23.52 -22.59
CA GLU A 59 12.41 -23.70 -22.92
C GLU A 59 12.70 -25.09 -23.47
N VAL A 60 12.18 -26.14 -22.83
CA VAL A 60 12.33 -27.52 -23.33
C VAL A 60 11.75 -27.65 -24.74
N LEU A 61 10.59 -27.06 -25.00
CA LEU A 61 9.99 -27.06 -26.34
C LEU A 61 10.88 -26.32 -27.36
N LYS A 62 11.47 -25.18 -26.99
CA LYS A 62 12.42 -24.45 -27.84
C LYS A 62 13.69 -25.26 -28.12
N GLU A 63 14.24 -25.95 -27.11
CA GLU A 63 15.40 -26.85 -27.26
C GLU A 63 15.08 -27.99 -28.24
N ILE A 64 13.94 -28.65 -28.07
CA ILE A 64 13.51 -29.76 -28.95
C ILE A 64 13.26 -29.27 -30.38
N GLN A 65 12.65 -28.10 -30.55
CA GLN A 65 12.37 -27.51 -31.87
C GLN A 65 13.66 -27.07 -32.59
N GLY A 66 14.68 -26.60 -31.86
CA GLY A 66 15.97 -26.17 -32.42
C GLY A 66 16.83 -27.27 -33.04
N HIS A 67 16.53 -28.55 -32.76
CA HIS A 67 17.27 -29.71 -33.29
C HIS A 67 16.71 -30.27 -34.61
N GLY A 68 15.80 -29.56 -35.28
CA GLY A 68 15.17 -30.02 -36.52
C GLY A 68 16.10 -29.94 -37.74
N SER A 69 16.96 -30.94 -37.96
CA SER A 69 17.36 -31.48 -39.28
C SER A 69 18.34 -32.67 -39.16
N SER A 70 17.93 -33.80 -38.56
CA SER A 70 18.29 -35.15 -39.03
C SER A 70 17.65 -36.20 -38.13
N GLU A 71 16.95 -37.15 -38.77
CA GLU A 71 16.37 -38.38 -38.22
C GLU A 71 15.24 -38.24 -37.20
N VAL A 72 14.35 -39.24 -37.25
CA VAL A 72 13.08 -39.36 -36.53
C VAL A 72 13.22 -38.86 -35.08
N ILE A 73 12.75 -37.63 -34.83
CA ILE A 73 12.72 -37.05 -33.49
C ILE A 73 11.71 -37.86 -32.70
N ASP A 74 12.18 -38.83 -31.93
CA ASP A 74 11.39 -39.48 -30.90
C ASP A 74 11.00 -38.40 -29.87
N THR A 75 9.87 -37.76 -30.17
CA THR A 75 9.20 -36.74 -29.36
C THR A 75 8.43 -37.45 -28.25
N SER A 76 8.94 -38.57 -27.73
CA SER A 76 8.29 -39.27 -26.65
C SER A 76 8.20 -38.34 -25.46
N ARG A 77 7.00 -38.32 -24.89
CA ARG A 77 6.63 -37.65 -23.65
C ARG A 77 7.64 -37.92 -22.52
N ASP A 78 8.38 -39.03 -22.61
CA ASP A 78 9.43 -39.41 -21.67
C ASP A 78 10.68 -38.54 -21.76
N ARG A 79 11.14 -38.12 -22.96
CA ARG A 79 12.27 -37.20 -23.09
C ARG A 79 11.93 -35.80 -22.62
N PHE A 80 10.73 -35.32 -22.96
CA PHE A 80 10.21 -34.04 -22.48
C PHE A 80 10.17 -34.00 -20.95
N ARG A 81 9.55 -35.00 -20.33
CA ARG A 81 9.48 -35.14 -18.87
C ARG A 81 10.86 -35.22 -18.23
N LYS A 82 11.77 -36.05 -18.76
CA LYS A 82 13.14 -36.17 -18.25
C LYS A 82 13.89 -34.84 -18.32
N ARG A 83 13.73 -34.07 -19.40
CA ARG A 83 14.39 -32.76 -19.55
C ARG A 83 13.84 -31.72 -18.59
N ILE A 84 12.52 -31.71 -18.32
CA ILE A 84 11.93 -30.88 -17.26
C ILE A 84 12.57 -31.20 -15.90
N GLU A 85 12.70 -32.48 -15.58
CA GLU A 85 13.32 -32.92 -14.32
C GLU A 85 14.79 -32.47 -14.24
N GLU A 86 15.57 -32.66 -15.32
CA GLU A 86 16.97 -32.23 -15.42
C GLU A 86 17.14 -30.71 -15.21
N ILE A 87 16.34 -29.88 -15.89
CA ILE A 87 16.37 -28.42 -15.71
C ILE A 87 15.99 -28.04 -14.26
N GLY A 88 15.04 -28.76 -13.66
CA GLY A 88 14.68 -28.59 -12.26
C GLY A 88 15.85 -28.83 -11.29
N TRP A 89 16.75 -29.78 -11.60
CA TRP A 89 17.96 -30.06 -10.82
C TRP A 89 19.12 -29.13 -11.14
N GLU A 90 19.33 -28.79 -12.42
CA GLU A 90 20.41 -27.91 -12.88
C GLU A 90 20.18 -26.46 -12.46
N GLN A 91 18.91 -26.03 -12.44
CA GLN A 91 18.50 -24.65 -12.16
C GLN A 91 17.41 -24.60 -11.07
N PRO A 92 17.72 -24.99 -9.83
CA PRO A 92 16.71 -25.05 -8.76
C PRO A 92 16.11 -23.68 -8.44
N ASN A 93 16.87 -22.59 -8.67
CA ASN A 93 16.46 -21.21 -8.44
C ASN A 93 15.88 -20.52 -9.69
N LYS A 94 15.57 -21.26 -10.74
CA LYS A 94 15.00 -20.68 -11.96
C LYS A 94 13.68 -19.99 -11.64
N ARG A 95 13.60 -18.71 -11.99
CA ARG A 95 12.39 -17.90 -11.89
C ARG A 95 11.61 -17.97 -13.18
N GLY A 96 10.28 -17.92 -13.09
CA GLY A 96 9.45 -17.75 -14.27
C GLY A 96 9.53 -16.33 -14.82
N GLU A 97 9.08 -16.14 -16.06
CA GLU A 97 9.15 -14.85 -16.75
C GLU A 97 8.36 -13.73 -16.05
N ALA A 98 7.28 -14.07 -15.35
CA ALA A 98 6.46 -13.10 -14.61
C ALA A 98 6.89 -12.91 -13.15
N ALA A 99 7.96 -13.56 -12.67
CA ALA A 99 8.37 -13.54 -11.26
C ALA A 99 8.56 -12.13 -10.70
N ASP A 100 9.16 -11.22 -11.46
CA ASP A 100 9.38 -9.83 -11.00
C ASP A 100 8.06 -9.05 -10.85
N ARG A 101 7.08 -9.32 -11.73
CA ARG A 101 5.73 -8.73 -11.63
C ARG A 101 4.98 -9.27 -10.42
N ILE A 102 5.12 -10.57 -10.13
CA ILE A 102 4.50 -11.20 -8.95
C ILE A 102 5.12 -10.65 -7.65
N GLU A 103 6.43 -10.46 -7.61
CA GLU A 103 7.09 -9.90 -6.43
C GLU A 103 6.69 -8.43 -6.21
N ALA A 104 6.56 -7.64 -7.28
CA ALA A 104 6.03 -6.28 -7.18
C ALA A 104 4.62 -6.25 -6.57
N LEU A 105 3.75 -7.20 -6.93
CA LEU A 105 2.41 -7.33 -6.34
C LEU A 105 2.45 -7.66 -4.84
N ARG A 106 3.37 -8.55 -4.42
CA ARG A 106 3.56 -8.91 -2.99
C ARG A 106 4.01 -7.72 -2.14
N ILE A 107 4.86 -6.85 -2.69
CA ILE A 107 5.31 -5.63 -2.00
C ILE A 107 4.12 -4.69 -1.76
N ILE A 108 3.25 -4.53 -2.77
CA ILE A 108 2.05 -3.70 -2.68
C ILE A 108 1.07 -4.27 -1.64
N GLU A 109 0.88 -5.59 -1.59
CA GLU A 109 0.05 -6.24 -0.58
C GLU A 109 0.53 -5.91 0.84
N LYS A 110 1.82 -6.14 1.13
CA LYS A 110 2.43 -5.88 2.46
C LYS A 110 2.37 -4.40 2.88
N ALA A 111 2.51 -3.48 1.92
CA ALA A 111 2.42 -2.05 2.18
C ALA A 111 0.98 -1.62 2.57
N ASN A 112 -0.05 -2.31 2.05
CA ASN A 112 -1.44 -2.02 2.41
C ASN A 112 -1.84 -2.56 3.78
N THR A 113 -1.28 -3.71 4.21
CA THR A 113 -1.53 -4.25 5.56
C THR A 113 -0.96 -3.35 6.67
N THR A 114 0.03 -2.50 6.36
CA THR A 114 0.64 -1.55 7.31
C THR A 114 0.04 -0.15 7.26
N ALA A 115 -0.85 0.14 6.30
CA ALA A 115 -1.38 1.48 6.05
C ALA A 115 -2.91 1.55 6.19
N THR A 116 -3.46 1.31 7.38
CA THR A 116 -4.90 1.53 7.64
C THR A 116 -5.16 2.25 8.96
N VAL A 117 -4.60 3.45 9.09
CA VAL A 117 -5.25 4.55 9.85
C VAL A 117 -5.11 5.82 9.02
N GLN A 118 -6.11 6.11 8.18
CA GLN A 118 -6.22 7.41 7.53
C GLN A 118 -6.99 8.33 8.47
N VAL A 119 -6.35 9.41 8.92
CA VAL A 119 -7.02 10.45 9.72
C VAL A 119 -7.96 11.22 8.82
N GLU A 120 -9.24 10.86 8.83
CA GLU A 120 -10.27 11.45 7.97
C GLU A 120 -10.47 12.95 8.31
N ARG A 121 -10.40 13.31 9.61
CA ARG A 121 -10.48 14.70 10.12
C ARG A 121 -9.77 14.83 11.47
N ILE A 122 -9.00 15.90 11.67
CA ILE A 122 -8.43 16.27 12.97
C ILE A 122 -9.44 17.19 13.68
N TYR A 123 -10.07 16.69 14.74
CA TYR A 123 -10.96 17.49 15.57
C TYR A 123 -10.17 18.09 16.74
N TYR A 124 -10.24 19.41 16.89
CA TYR A 124 -9.69 20.08 18.05
C TYR A 124 -10.76 20.24 19.14
N SER A 125 -10.37 20.04 20.40
CA SER A 125 -11.20 20.42 21.54
C SER A 125 -11.16 21.92 21.73
N ARG A 126 -12.32 22.53 22.05
CA ARG A 126 -12.40 23.95 22.45
C ARG A 126 -11.66 24.21 23.77
N LYS A 127 -11.40 23.17 24.57
CA LYS A 127 -10.75 23.28 25.88
C LYS A 127 -9.23 23.23 25.77
N ASP A 128 -8.59 24.17 26.44
CA ASP A 128 -7.14 24.25 26.59
C ASP A 128 -6.60 23.02 27.35
N PRO A 129 -5.60 22.30 26.83
CA PRO A 129 -5.01 21.13 27.49
C PRO A 129 -4.49 21.39 28.91
N TYR A 130 -4.04 22.61 29.20
CA TYR A 130 -3.51 22.99 30.53
C TYR A 130 -4.61 23.37 31.52
N THR A 131 -5.44 24.35 31.17
CA THR A 131 -6.40 24.94 32.12
C THR A 131 -7.77 24.30 32.10
N LYS A 132 -8.08 23.50 31.05
CA LYS A 132 -9.43 22.98 30.75
C LYS A 132 -10.49 24.07 30.55
N GLN A 133 -10.07 25.33 30.42
CA GLN A 133 -10.92 26.47 30.05
C GLN A 133 -11.02 26.59 28.54
N ASP A 134 -11.99 27.38 28.05
CA ASP A 134 -12.10 27.64 26.61
C ASP A 134 -10.92 28.45 26.09
N ILE A 135 -10.35 28.01 24.96
CA ILE A 135 -9.27 28.73 24.27
C ILE A 135 -9.82 30.03 23.70
N LYS A 136 -9.16 31.15 24.02
CA LYS A 136 -9.50 32.50 23.56
C LYS A 136 -8.51 33.02 22.51
N ASP A 137 -7.22 32.77 22.71
CA ASP A 137 -6.15 33.14 21.78
C ASP A 137 -5.38 31.88 21.35
N PRO A 138 -5.85 31.19 20.28
CA PRO A 138 -5.31 29.90 19.87
C PRO A 138 -3.89 30.04 19.31
N VAL A 139 -2.96 29.30 19.89
CA VAL A 139 -1.60 29.11 19.39
C VAL A 139 -1.31 27.65 19.15
N GLN A 140 -0.68 27.34 18.02
CA GLN A 140 -0.30 25.98 17.65
C GLN A 140 1.22 25.81 17.73
N ASN A 141 1.67 24.71 18.34
CA ASN A 141 3.08 24.34 18.29
C ASN A 141 3.43 23.83 16.89
N LYS A 142 4.44 24.42 16.24
CA LYS A 142 4.87 24.02 14.90
C LYS A 142 5.41 22.59 14.79
N ILE A 143 5.86 21.99 15.90
CA ILE A 143 6.45 20.64 15.97
C ILE A 143 5.37 19.56 16.16
N CYS A 144 4.57 19.63 17.24
CA CYS A 144 3.55 18.61 17.53
C CYS A 144 2.14 18.94 17.05
N LYS A 145 1.91 20.15 16.52
CA LYS A 145 0.61 20.61 15.98
C LYS A 145 -0.55 20.68 16.99
N HIS A 146 -0.27 20.52 18.28
CA HIS A 146 -1.25 20.75 19.34
C HIS A 146 -1.51 22.24 19.54
N VAL A 147 -2.76 22.56 19.89
CA VAL A 147 -3.26 23.93 20.07
C VAL A 147 -3.51 24.20 21.55
N TYR A 148 -3.17 25.40 21.99
CA TYR A 148 -3.28 25.88 23.37
C TYR A 148 -3.84 27.30 23.38
N ASP A 149 -4.27 27.76 24.55
CA ASP A 149 -4.42 29.20 24.79
C ASP A 149 -3.05 29.86 25.04
N ARG A 150 -2.80 31.01 24.39
CA ARG A 150 -1.52 31.72 24.49
C ARG A 150 -1.13 32.04 25.93
N ALA A 151 -2.07 32.51 26.75
CA ALA A 151 -1.78 32.91 28.11
C ALA A 151 -1.43 31.68 28.97
N SER A 152 -2.16 30.58 28.77
CA SER A 152 -1.92 29.31 29.47
C SER A 152 -0.54 28.73 29.19
N VAL A 153 -0.13 28.64 27.91
CA VAL A 153 1.17 28.06 27.56
C VAL A 153 2.32 28.94 28.04
N LEU A 154 2.19 30.26 27.99
CA LEU A 154 3.18 31.20 28.50
C LEU A 154 3.36 31.03 30.02
N ALA A 155 2.26 30.92 30.77
CA ALA A 155 2.28 30.69 32.20
C ALA A 155 2.95 29.35 32.54
N ASN A 156 2.58 28.27 31.84
CA ASN A 156 3.14 26.94 32.08
C ASN A 156 4.64 26.88 31.80
N ILE A 157 5.12 27.47 30.69
CA ILE A 157 6.56 27.60 30.40
C ILE A 157 7.27 28.37 31.53
N GLY A 158 6.66 29.45 32.03
CA GLY A 158 7.17 30.22 33.15
C GLY A 158 7.28 29.41 34.44
N GLU A 159 6.26 28.62 34.78
CA GLU A 159 6.24 27.76 35.97
C GLU A 159 7.27 26.64 35.89
N CYS A 160 7.37 25.96 34.75
CA CYS A 160 8.37 24.93 34.52
C CYS A 160 9.80 25.49 34.69
N LYS A 161 10.07 26.70 34.16
CA LYS A 161 11.36 27.38 34.37
C LYS A 161 11.64 27.66 35.85
N LYS A 162 10.64 28.17 36.60
CA LYS A 162 10.78 28.43 38.05
C LYS A 162 11.08 27.15 38.84
N ARG A 163 10.43 26.04 38.48
CA ARG A 163 10.60 24.73 39.12
C ARG A 163 11.78 23.91 38.59
N ARG A 164 12.53 24.43 37.60
CA ARG A 164 13.59 23.72 36.87
C ARG A 164 13.14 22.38 36.28
N LEU A 165 11.88 22.32 35.82
CA LEU A 165 11.27 21.17 35.18
C LEU A 165 11.23 21.36 33.66
N LEU A 166 11.26 20.25 32.93
CA LEU A 166 11.07 20.26 31.48
C LEU A 166 9.60 20.57 31.16
N CYS A 167 9.36 21.61 30.35
CA CYS A 167 8.02 21.98 29.92
C CYS A 167 7.61 21.13 28.72
N GLU A 168 6.98 19.98 28.94
CA GLU A 168 6.54 19.11 27.84
C GLU A 168 5.10 19.42 27.38
N CYS A 169 4.75 18.89 26.22
CA CYS A 169 3.37 18.92 25.74
C CYS A 169 2.47 18.06 26.65
N PRO A 170 1.35 18.59 27.16
CA PRO A 170 0.46 17.89 28.09
C PRO A 170 -0.46 16.87 27.40
N VAL A 171 -0.50 16.86 26.07
CA VAL A 171 -1.34 15.92 25.31
C VAL A 171 -0.74 14.52 25.38
N SER A 172 -1.53 13.58 25.91
CA SER A 172 -1.15 12.17 26.05
C SER A 172 -0.69 11.57 24.73
N GLY A 173 0.44 10.87 24.74
CA GLY A 173 0.99 10.24 23.53
C GLY A 173 1.68 11.20 22.56
N CYS A 174 1.91 12.46 22.96
CA CYS A 174 2.68 13.38 22.11
C CYS A 174 4.11 12.87 21.88
N THR A 175 4.49 12.79 20.60
CA THR A 175 5.82 12.39 20.15
C THR A 175 6.89 13.46 20.34
N ASN A 176 6.48 14.73 20.51
CA ASN A 176 7.41 15.82 20.74
C ASN A 176 7.87 15.83 22.21
N LYS A 177 9.11 15.38 22.43
CA LYS A 177 9.81 15.39 23.72
C LYS A 177 10.66 16.65 23.97
N LYS A 178 10.64 17.62 23.05
CA LYS A 178 11.38 18.88 23.22
C LYS A 178 10.62 19.80 24.18
N ALA A 179 11.37 20.55 24.98
CA ALA A 179 10.82 21.62 25.82
C ALA A 179 10.01 22.60 24.97
N LEU A 180 8.81 22.94 25.42
CA LEU A 180 7.98 23.95 24.79
C LEU A 180 8.59 25.33 24.98
N THR A 181 8.62 26.07 23.87
CA THR A 181 9.10 27.45 23.82
C THR A 181 8.09 28.31 23.10
N MET A 182 7.96 29.58 23.49
CA MET A 182 7.06 30.50 22.78
C MET A 182 7.50 30.76 21.34
N THR A 183 8.79 30.58 21.02
CA THR A 183 9.33 30.65 19.65
C THR A 183 8.84 29.51 18.74
N ASP A 184 8.27 28.46 19.30
CA ASP A 184 7.68 27.35 18.54
C ASP A 184 6.15 27.49 18.41
N MET A 185 5.55 28.50 19.07
CA MET A 185 4.12 28.76 19.06
C MET A 185 3.76 29.76 17.97
N VAL A 186 2.90 29.35 17.05
CA VAL A 186 2.41 30.18 15.95
C VAL A 186 0.93 30.51 16.20
N ALA A 187 0.51 31.75 15.91
CA ALA A 187 -0.90 32.12 15.99
C ALA A 187 -1.74 31.25 15.05
N PHE A 188 -2.85 30.70 15.54
CA PHE A 188 -3.70 29.79 14.79
C PHE A 188 -5.16 30.28 14.74
N PRO A 189 -5.45 31.38 14.03
CA PRO A 189 -6.78 31.99 13.99
C PRO A 189 -7.86 31.08 13.38
N LYS A 190 -7.46 30.14 12.50
CA LYS A 190 -8.35 29.14 11.89
C LYS A 190 -8.79 28.02 12.84
N PHE A 191 -8.39 28.07 14.12
CA PHE A 191 -8.75 27.08 15.12
C PHE A 191 -10.26 26.85 15.22
N TYR A 192 -11.05 27.92 15.21
CA TYR A 192 -12.51 27.82 15.36
C TYR A 192 -13.19 27.16 14.16
N ASP A 193 -12.57 27.22 12.96
CA ASP A 193 -13.04 26.54 11.75
C ASP A 193 -12.82 25.01 11.81
N CYS A 194 -11.96 24.56 12.73
CA CYS A 194 -11.58 23.16 12.90
C CYS A 194 -12.14 22.53 14.20
N LEU A 195 -13.06 23.22 14.88
CA LEU A 195 -13.79 22.67 16.01
C LEU A 195 -14.86 21.68 15.52
N LYS A 196 -15.06 20.60 16.28
CA LYS A 196 -16.23 19.75 16.12
C LYS A 196 -17.42 20.44 16.78
N ASP A 197 -18.58 20.45 16.12
CA ASP A 197 -19.86 20.74 16.77
C ASP A 197 -20.16 19.72 17.90
#